data_AF-A0A7V8JSU7-F1
#
_entry.id   AF-A0A7V8JSU7-F1
#
_cell.length_a   1.000
_cell.length_b   1.000
_cell.length_c   1.000
_cell.angle_alpha   90.00
_cell.angle_beta   90.00
_cell.angle_gamma   90.00
#
_symmetry.space_group_name_H-M   'P 1'
#
loop_
_entity.id
_entity.type
_entity.pdbx_description
1 polymer ?
#
loop_
_entity_poly.entity_id
_entity_poly.type
_entity_poly.pdbx_seq_one_letter_code
_entity_poly.pdbx_strand_id
1 'polypeptide(L)'
;MTQSSFNWATGGIAANVATSATTMGYGLAAMTLNGLPGFSDNKTLDGGNGIDTVDYRDNYLAASLGIDASLVRGNVKLGAGVDLLTGIENLGGTDADDTLTGDANANRLLGYGGNDILSGGKGDDILIGGTGNDTYLFNQGDGADTISDYDAKGGNIDLLNFGSGIASDQLWFQHVGNNLEIGVIGTSDKTTIENWYLGSAYQVERIKAGDAKTLANSDVEKLVQAMASFTAPASGTTVLPPAYQTALAPTLAANWH
;
A
#
# COMPACT_ATOMS: atom_id res chain seq x y z
N MET A 1 -21.15 -10.98 -5.15
CA MET A 1 -21.45 -9.57 -5.39
C MET A 1 -20.41 -9.09 -6.38
N THR A 2 -20.83 -8.63 -7.55
CA THR A 2 -19.95 -8.21 -8.64
C THR A 2 -19.34 -6.87 -8.27
N GLN A 3 -18.06 -6.84 -7.90
CA GLN A 3 -17.32 -5.60 -7.74
C GLN A 3 -17.04 -5.07 -9.15
N SER A 4 -17.82 -4.07 -9.56
CA SER A 4 -17.55 -3.29 -10.77
C SER A 4 -16.22 -2.58 -10.58
N SER A 5 -15.32 -2.73 -11.55
CA SER A 5 -14.07 -1.97 -11.68
C SER A 5 -14.36 -0.47 -11.49
N PHE A 6 -13.95 0.09 -10.36
CA PHE A 6 -14.14 1.49 -10.04
C PHE A 6 -12.92 2.28 -10.53
N ASN A 7 -13.12 3.12 -11.55
CA ASN A 7 -12.07 3.93 -12.16
C ASN A 7 -11.95 5.28 -11.42
N TRP A 8 -10.86 5.47 -10.68
CA TRP A 8 -10.63 6.68 -9.85
C TRP A 8 -10.04 7.87 -10.62
N ALA A 9 -9.71 7.73 -11.91
CA ALA A 9 -9.07 8.80 -12.68
C ALA A 9 -9.96 10.04 -12.92
N THR A 10 -11.27 9.99 -12.63
CA THR A 10 -12.22 11.09 -12.91
C THR A 10 -13.33 11.27 -11.87
N GLY A 11 -13.16 10.72 -10.65
CA GLY A 11 -14.29 10.35 -9.77
C GLY A 11 -14.73 11.29 -8.66
N GLY A 12 -14.44 12.60 -8.70
CA GLY A 12 -15.02 13.60 -7.78
C GLY A 12 -14.46 13.61 -6.36
N ILE A 13 -14.06 14.80 -5.91
CA ILE A 13 -13.60 15.04 -4.53
C ILE A 13 -14.77 14.71 -3.59
N ALA A 14 -14.63 13.68 -2.75
CA ALA A 14 -15.63 13.34 -1.76
C ALA A 14 -15.80 14.49 -0.75
N ALA A 15 -16.94 14.54 -0.06
CA ALA A 15 -17.03 15.33 1.17
C ALA A 15 -15.89 14.90 2.11
N ASN A 16 -15.23 15.86 2.76
CA ASN A 16 -14.09 15.67 3.69
C ASN A 16 -12.70 15.42 3.09
N VAL A 17 -12.35 16.14 2.03
CA VAL A 17 -10.97 16.16 1.50
C VAL A 17 -10.34 17.54 1.69
N ALA A 18 -9.20 17.59 2.38
CA ALA A 18 -8.27 18.71 2.29
C ALA A 18 -7.59 18.68 0.93
N THR A 19 -7.61 19.78 0.20
CA THR A 19 -6.64 19.98 -0.87
C THR A 19 -5.81 21.22 -0.59
N SER A 20 -4.55 21.15 -0.97
CA SER A 20 -3.59 22.24 -0.85
C SER A 20 -3.91 23.47 -1.72
N ALA A 21 -4.96 23.44 -2.56
CA ALA A 21 -5.16 24.40 -3.64
C ALA A 21 -6.29 25.44 -3.42
N THR A 22 -7.21 25.30 -2.47
CA THR A 22 -8.26 26.33 -2.28
C THR A 22 -8.73 26.51 -0.84
N THR A 23 -8.53 27.71 -0.31
CA THR A 23 -9.52 28.39 0.55
C THR A 23 -10.89 28.24 -0.08
N MET A 24 -11.86 27.56 0.55
CA MET A 24 -13.27 27.97 0.62
C MET A 24 -14.00 27.08 1.63
N GLY A 25 -14.47 27.69 2.71
CA GLY A 25 -15.29 26.98 3.69
C GLY A 25 -16.64 26.57 3.13
N TYR A 26 -17.11 25.38 3.50
CA TYR A 26 -18.52 25.02 3.51
C TYR A 26 -18.77 24.02 4.65
N GLY A 27 -19.83 24.26 5.44
CA GLY A 27 -20.18 23.43 6.59
C GLY A 27 -20.84 22.12 6.20
N LEU A 28 -20.31 21.00 6.67
CA LEU A 28 -20.77 20.19 7.82
C LEU A 28 -19.67 19.11 8.04
N ALA A 29 -19.15 19.05 9.27
CA ALA A 29 -17.92 18.32 9.68
C ALA A 29 -16.66 18.69 8.86
N ALA A 30 -16.42 19.99 8.68
CA ALA A 30 -15.34 20.49 7.84
C ALA A 30 -13.96 20.30 8.49
N MET A 31 -13.03 19.71 7.74
CA MET A 31 -11.62 19.72 8.09
C MET A 31 -11.13 21.17 8.26
N THR A 32 -10.53 21.48 9.40
CA THR A 32 -10.08 22.85 9.72
C THR A 32 -8.62 23.02 9.33
N LEU A 33 -8.34 23.95 8.40
CA LEU A 33 -6.99 24.30 7.96
C LEU A 33 -6.51 25.60 8.63
N ASN A 34 -5.47 25.53 9.46
CA ASN A 34 -4.82 26.71 10.05
C ASN A 34 -3.42 26.89 9.44
N GLY A 35 -3.19 27.99 8.70
CA GLY A 35 -1.93 28.33 8.03
C GLY A 35 -2.18 28.99 6.66
N LEU A 36 -1.43 30.04 6.31
CA LEU A 36 -1.53 30.71 5.00
C LEU A 36 -0.83 29.86 3.93
N PRO A 37 -1.19 29.95 2.63
CA PRO A 37 -0.62 29.06 1.62
C PRO A 37 0.90 29.22 1.48
N GLY A 38 1.64 28.11 1.62
CA GLY A 38 3.10 28.00 1.50
C GLY A 38 3.60 26.59 1.81
N PHE A 39 4.85 26.29 1.47
CA PHE A 39 5.54 25.00 1.73
C PHE A 39 6.60 25.13 2.84
N SER A 40 6.65 26.29 3.48
CA SER A 40 7.62 26.65 4.50
C SER A 40 6.95 27.06 5.81
N ASP A 41 5.63 27.15 5.82
CA ASP A 41 4.82 27.34 7.01
C ASP A 41 4.32 25.99 7.53
N ASN A 42 4.10 25.95 8.83
CA ASN A 42 3.52 24.79 9.50
C ASN A 42 2.00 24.95 9.53
N LYS A 43 1.26 23.94 9.09
CA LYS A 43 -0.20 23.90 9.22
C LYS A 43 -0.64 23.00 10.36
N THR A 44 -1.87 23.18 10.81
CA THR A 44 -2.56 22.19 11.64
C THR A 44 -3.86 21.84 10.93
N LEU A 45 -4.05 20.55 10.68
CA LEU A 45 -5.19 19.94 10.01
C LEU A 45 -5.90 19.04 11.00
N ASP A 46 -7.18 19.31 11.22
CA ASP A 46 -8.06 18.51 12.07
C ASP A 46 -9.26 18.05 11.23
N GLY A 47 -9.38 16.74 10.99
CA GLY A 47 -10.52 16.14 10.27
C GLY A 47 -11.77 15.98 11.13
N GLY A 48 -11.62 15.99 12.46
CA GLY A 48 -12.76 15.88 13.36
C GLY A 48 -13.42 14.50 13.33
N ASN A 49 -14.71 14.46 12.98
CA ASN A 49 -15.47 13.20 12.94
C ASN A 49 -15.68 12.78 11.50
N GLY A 50 -15.43 11.52 11.20
CA GLY A 50 -15.71 10.96 9.89
C GLY A 50 -14.59 10.07 9.42
N ILE A 51 -14.48 9.97 8.11
CA ILE A 51 -13.31 9.44 7.42
C ILE A 51 -12.80 10.60 6.58
N ASP A 52 -11.62 11.09 6.93
CA ASP A 52 -11.05 12.33 6.42
C ASP A 52 -9.77 12.04 5.64
N THR A 53 -9.60 12.75 4.53
CA THR A 53 -8.44 12.59 3.63
C THR A 53 -7.69 13.91 3.52
N VAL A 54 -6.37 13.85 3.66
CA VAL A 54 -5.48 14.97 3.28
C VAL A 54 -4.72 14.58 2.02
N ASP A 55 -4.81 15.42 0.98
CA ASP A 55 -4.22 15.15 -0.33
C ASP A 55 -3.31 16.30 -0.78
N TYR A 56 -2.07 15.97 -1.14
CA TYR A 56 -1.01 16.90 -1.53
C TYR A 56 -0.75 16.97 -3.07
N ARG A 57 -1.54 16.28 -3.91
CA ARG A 57 -1.26 16.13 -5.36
C ARG A 57 -1.28 17.43 -6.16
N ASP A 58 -2.30 18.26 -5.95
CA ASP A 58 -2.59 19.43 -6.82
C ASP A 58 -1.89 20.73 -6.40
N ASN A 59 -0.76 20.66 -5.69
CA ASN A 59 0.02 21.85 -5.37
C ASN A 59 1.12 22.11 -6.40
N TYR A 60 0.99 23.18 -7.18
CA TYR A 60 1.86 23.59 -8.30
C TYR A 60 3.36 23.75 -7.97
N LEU A 61 3.79 23.70 -6.70
CA LEU A 61 5.21 23.67 -6.28
C LEU A 61 5.66 22.33 -5.66
N ALA A 62 4.76 21.37 -5.43
CA ALA A 62 5.04 20.02 -4.90
C ALA A 62 5.53 19.05 -5.97
N ALA A 63 5.33 19.36 -7.25
CA ALA A 63 5.68 18.51 -8.40
C ALA A 63 7.19 18.23 -8.59
N SER A 64 8.03 18.56 -7.60
CA SER A 64 9.47 18.25 -7.60
C SER A 64 10.04 17.85 -6.24
N LEU A 65 9.24 17.87 -5.17
CA LEU A 65 9.68 17.54 -3.81
C LEU A 65 8.59 16.70 -3.16
N GLY A 66 8.83 15.40 -3.00
CA GLY A 66 7.90 14.54 -2.28
C GLY A 66 7.85 14.84 -0.79
N ILE A 67 6.90 14.19 -0.12
CA ILE A 67 6.58 14.36 1.31
C ILE A 67 6.99 13.15 2.13
N ASP A 68 7.23 13.39 3.42
CA ASP A 68 7.26 12.34 4.44
C ASP A 68 6.03 12.54 5.33
N ALA A 69 4.95 11.82 5.00
CA ALA A 69 3.65 11.88 5.66
C ALA A 69 3.40 10.64 6.51
N SER A 70 2.99 10.84 7.76
CA SER A 70 2.73 9.74 8.68
C SER A 70 1.55 10.05 9.60
N LEU A 71 0.49 9.24 9.52
CA LEU A 71 -0.68 9.31 10.39
C LEU A 71 -0.32 8.90 11.82
N VAL A 72 0.48 7.85 11.99
CA VAL A 72 0.96 7.44 13.33
C VAL A 72 1.81 8.50 14.03
N ARG A 73 2.59 9.30 13.27
CA ARG A 73 3.30 10.48 13.81
C ARG A 73 2.41 11.72 13.92
N GLY A 74 1.28 11.74 13.23
CA GLY A 74 0.39 12.89 13.11
C GLY A 74 1.05 14.09 12.43
N ASN A 75 1.92 13.88 11.43
CA ASN A 75 2.50 15.00 10.70
C ASN A 75 2.94 14.68 9.26
N VAL A 76 3.06 15.75 8.47
CA VAL A 76 3.60 15.74 7.11
C VAL A 76 4.78 16.69 7.05
N LYS A 77 5.94 16.17 6.66
CA LYS A 77 7.13 16.97 6.40
C LYS A 77 7.24 17.24 4.91
N LEU A 78 7.34 18.52 4.57
CA LEU A 78 7.41 18.99 3.20
C LEU A 78 8.35 20.19 3.15
N GLY A 79 9.54 20.00 2.58
CA GLY A 79 10.60 21.02 2.60
C GLY A 79 11.01 21.41 4.02
N ALA A 80 10.87 22.71 4.35
CA ALA A 80 11.19 23.26 5.67
C ALA A 80 9.99 23.30 6.64
N GLY A 81 8.77 23.10 6.13
CA GLY A 81 7.55 23.09 6.92
C GLY A 81 7.21 21.71 7.48
N VAL A 82 6.45 21.71 8.56
CA VAL A 82 5.82 20.50 9.14
C VAL A 82 4.36 20.79 9.41
N ASP A 83 3.48 20.10 8.71
CA ASP A 83 2.04 20.12 8.98
C ASP A 83 1.71 19.09 10.06
N LEU A 84 0.84 19.45 11.00
CA LEU A 84 0.33 18.55 12.04
C LEU A 84 -1.05 18.04 11.63
N LEU A 85 -1.26 16.73 11.76
CA LEU A 85 -2.50 16.04 11.41
C LEU A 85 -3.19 15.52 12.67
N THR A 86 -4.51 15.64 12.76
CA THR A 86 -5.35 15.05 13.80
C THR A 86 -6.67 14.61 13.19
N GLY A 87 -7.14 13.41 13.55
CA GLY A 87 -8.40 12.86 13.02
C GLY A 87 -8.41 12.75 11.49
N ILE A 88 -7.30 12.28 10.90
CA ILE A 88 -7.16 12.03 9.46
C ILE A 88 -6.93 10.53 9.29
N GLU A 89 -7.70 9.90 8.41
CA GLU A 89 -7.64 8.45 8.18
C GLU A 89 -6.96 8.09 6.85
N ASN A 90 -6.85 9.03 5.91
CA ASN A 90 -6.30 8.77 4.58
C ASN A 90 -5.29 9.84 4.15
N LEU A 91 -4.29 9.42 3.37
CA LEU A 91 -3.25 10.28 2.81
C LEU A 91 -3.18 10.16 1.29
N GLY A 92 -3.11 11.31 0.62
CA GLY A 92 -2.66 11.43 -0.77
C GLY A 92 -1.33 12.17 -0.82
N GLY A 93 -0.37 11.59 -1.53
CA GLY A 93 0.95 12.13 -1.80
C GLY A 93 0.95 13.28 -2.80
N THR A 94 2.06 13.41 -3.53
CA THR A 94 2.36 14.39 -4.57
C THR A 94 2.51 13.66 -5.91
N ASP A 95 3.04 14.31 -6.96
CA ASP A 95 3.49 13.59 -8.18
C ASP A 95 5.04 13.41 -8.17
N ALA A 96 5.66 13.38 -6.98
CA ALA A 96 7.09 13.13 -6.75
C ALA A 96 7.28 12.06 -5.66
N ASP A 97 8.51 11.54 -5.53
CA ASP A 97 8.84 10.43 -4.61
C ASP A 97 8.45 10.69 -3.14
N ASP A 98 7.40 10.05 -2.67
CA ASP A 98 6.83 10.21 -1.34
C ASP A 98 7.16 9.06 -0.38
N THR A 99 7.02 9.33 0.91
CA THR A 99 6.92 8.30 1.96
C THR A 99 5.62 8.51 2.72
N LEU A 100 4.70 7.53 2.60
CA LEU A 100 3.37 7.56 3.19
C LEU A 100 3.24 6.42 4.21
N THR A 101 2.90 6.76 5.45
CA THR A 101 2.68 5.81 6.53
C THR A 101 1.32 6.02 7.16
N GLY A 102 0.50 4.97 7.23
CA GLY A 102 -0.77 4.98 7.95
C GLY A 102 -0.58 4.88 9.48
N ASP A 103 -1.63 4.46 10.17
CA ASP A 103 -1.68 4.27 11.61
C ASP A 103 -2.13 2.86 12.01
N ALA A 104 -3.07 2.74 12.95
CA ALA A 104 -3.60 1.44 13.39
C ALA A 104 -5.05 1.23 12.96
N ASN A 105 -5.62 2.19 12.23
CA ASN A 105 -6.95 2.13 11.65
C ASN A 105 -6.84 1.67 10.19
N ALA A 106 -7.96 1.33 9.57
CA ALA A 106 -7.98 1.10 8.13
C ALA A 106 -7.75 2.43 7.39
N ASN A 107 -6.61 2.54 6.71
CA ASN A 107 -6.18 3.71 5.97
C ASN A 107 -6.24 3.48 4.45
N ARG A 108 -6.31 4.59 3.71
CA ARG A 108 -6.11 4.62 2.26
C ARG A 108 -4.92 5.53 1.95
N LEU A 109 -3.91 4.99 1.29
CA LEU A 109 -2.68 5.71 0.91
C LEU A 109 -2.56 5.76 -0.61
N LEU A 110 -2.42 6.96 -1.17
CA LEU A 110 -2.28 7.21 -2.61
C LEU A 110 -0.93 7.87 -2.89
N GLY A 111 0.00 7.17 -3.54
CA GLY A 111 1.31 7.71 -3.96
C GLY A 111 1.20 8.64 -5.19
N TYR A 112 0.33 8.28 -6.14
CA TYR A 112 0.11 8.95 -7.41
C TYR A 112 1.24 8.79 -8.42
N GLY A 113 2.28 9.59 -8.34
CA GLY A 113 3.38 9.56 -9.29
C GLY A 113 4.69 9.81 -8.59
N GLY A 114 5.76 9.18 -9.07
CA GLY A 114 7.03 9.19 -8.35
C GLY A 114 7.37 7.77 -7.90
N ASN A 115 8.51 7.60 -7.24
CA ASN A 115 8.87 6.33 -6.63
C ASN A 115 8.50 6.37 -5.15
N ASP A 116 7.34 5.82 -4.82
CA ASP A 116 6.75 6.04 -3.51
C ASP A 116 7.05 4.89 -2.55
N ILE A 117 7.12 5.19 -1.25
CA ILE A 117 7.18 4.18 -0.18
C ILE A 117 5.87 4.23 0.59
N LEU A 118 5.09 3.16 0.53
CA LEU A 118 3.78 3.04 1.17
C LEU A 118 3.82 1.98 2.27
N SER A 119 3.41 2.34 3.49
CA SER A 119 3.23 1.42 4.62
C SER A 119 1.88 1.68 5.28
N GLY A 120 0.96 0.72 5.18
CA GLY A 120 -0.37 0.83 5.80
C GLY A 120 -0.28 0.97 7.32
N GLY A 121 0.56 0.15 7.94
CA GLY A 121 0.65 0.08 9.40
C GLY A 121 -0.19 -1.09 9.87
N LYS A 122 -0.98 -0.92 10.94
CA LYS A 122 -1.95 -1.95 11.32
C LYS A 122 -3.32 -1.57 10.78
N GLY A 123 -4.13 -2.56 10.47
CA GLY A 123 -5.46 -2.33 9.92
C GLY A 123 -5.64 -3.14 8.65
N ASP A 124 -6.79 -2.98 8.01
CA ASP A 124 -6.95 -3.54 6.66
C ASP A 124 -6.83 -2.35 5.70
N ASP A 125 -5.63 -2.16 5.15
CA ASP A 125 -5.28 -0.94 4.42
C ASP A 125 -5.42 -1.08 2.90
N ILE A 126 -5.56 0.06 2.22
CA ILE A 126 -5.54 0.14 0.76
C ILE A 126 -4.36 1.01 0.32
N LEU A 127 -3.42 0.41 -0.38
CA LEU A 127 -2.19 1.02 -0.87
C LEU A 127 -2.24 1.14 -2.39
N ILE A 128 -2.16 2.37 -2.91
CA ILE A 128 -2.20 2.67 -4.34
C ILE A 128 -0.91 3.41 -4.67
N GLY A 129 0.08 2.74 -5.26
CA GLY A 129 1.36 3.36 -5.65
C GLY A 129 1.13 4.38 -6.76
N GLY A 130 0.74 3.89 -7.93
CA GLY A 130 0.41 4.75 -9.07
C GLY A 130 1.43 4.55 -10.18
N THR A 131 2.09 5.61 -10.63
CA THR A 131 3.14 5.49 -11.67
C THR A 131 4.52 5.69 -11.08
N GLY A 132 5.47 4.81 -11.39
CA GLY A 132 6.86 4.93 -10.94
C GLY A 132 7.37 3.60 -10.41
N ASN A 133 8.40 3.60 -9.56
CA ASN A 133 8.89 2.38 -8.92
C ASN A 133 8.51 2.43 -7.44
N ASP A 134 7.37 1.85 -7.11
CA ASP A 134 6.77 1.95 -5.79
C ASP A 134 7.24 0.80 -4.89
N THR A 135 7.30 1.08 -3.59
CA THR A 135 7.65 0.12 -2.55
C THR A 135 6.54 0.01 -1.52
N TYR A 136 5.89 -1.14 -1.50
CA TYR A 136 4.87 -1.50 -0.53
C TYR A 136 5.51 -2.27 0.63
N LEU A 137 5.40 -1.74 1.85
CA LEU A 137 5.94 -2.36 3.05
C LEU A 137 4.85 -3.14 3.79
N PHE A 138 5.15 -4.40 4.13
CA PHE A 138 4.23 -5.26 4.89
C PHE A 138 4.96 -6.00 6.01
N ASN A 139 4.47 -5.90 7.25
CA ASN A 139 5.02 -6.55 8.43
C ASN A 139 4.01 -7.50 9.07
N GLN A 140 4.50 -8.33 9.99
CA GLN A 140 3.63 -9.21 10.75
C GLN A 140 2.77 -8.39 11.70
N GLY A 141 1.46 -8.65 11.69
CA GLY A 141 0.45 -7.92 12.45
C GLY A 141 -0.09 -6.67 11.74
N ASP A 142 0.28 -6.44 10.49
CA ASP A 142 -0.23 -5.31 9.70
C ASP A 142 -1.70 -5.55 9.36
N GLY A 143 -2.14 -6.77 9.08
CA GLY A 143 -3.55 -7.11 8.85
C GLY A 143 -3.78 -7.63 7.44
N ALA A 144 -4.94 -7.32 6.85
CA ALA A 144 -5.30 -7.76 5.51
C ALA A 144 -5.30 -6.61 4.49
N ASP A 145 -4.11 -6.31 3.96
CA ASP A 145 -3.90 -5.17 3.07
C ASP A 145 -4.24 -5.48 1.61
N THR A 146 -4.57 -4.43 0.88
CA THR A 146 -4.84 -4.46 -0.56
C THR A 146 -3.92 -3.49 -1.29
N ILE A 147 -3.20 -4.00 -2.28
CA ILE A 147 -2.32 -3.24 -3.17
C ILE A 147 -2.98 -3.13 -4.54
N SER A 148 -3.09 -1.91 -5.05
CA SER A 148 -3.52 -1.63 -6.42
C SER A 148 -2.38 -0.95 -7.17
N ASP A 149 -1.72 -1.73 -8.02
CA ASP A 149 -0.49 -1.34 -8.71
C ASP A 149 -0.74 -1.21 -10.22
N TYR A 150 -1.53 -0.21 -10.62
CA TYR A 150 -1.84 0.00 -12.04
C TYR A 150 -0.83 0.92 -12.70
N ASP A 151 0.17 0.35 -13.36
CA ASP A 151 1.10 1.07 -14.22
C ASP A 151 1.23 0.41 -15.60
N ALA A 152 0.73 1.09 -16.63
CA ALA A 152 0.83 0.63 -18.02
C ALA A 152 2.21 0.89 -18.64
N LYS A 153 3.08 1.65 -17.98
CA LYS A 153 4.40 2.01 -18.48
C LYS A 153 5.41 0.90 -18.14
N GLY A 154 5.85 0.16 -19.16
CA GLY A 154 6.88 -0.85 -18.97
C GLY A 154 8.23 -0.28 -18.53
N GLY A 155 8.95 -1.07 -17.72
CA GLY A 155 10.33 -0.77 -17.28
C GLY A 155 10.43 -0.20 -15.87
N ASN A 156 9.30 0.13 -15.25
CA ASN A 156 9.19 0.31 -13.81
C ASN A 156 9.28 -1.04 -13.09
N ILE A 157 9.74 -1.02 -11.85
CA ILE A 157 9.99 -2.18 -11.02
C ILE A 157 9.46 -1.91 -9.62
N ASP A 158 8.22 -2.28 -9.41
CA ASP A 158 7.56 -2.18 -8.12
C ASP A 158 8.02 -3.30 -7.18
N LEU A 159 7.96 -3.02 -5.89
CA LEU A 159 8.48 -3.88 -4.83
C LEU A 159 7.47 -4.05 -3.70
N LEU A 160 7.05 -5.28 -3.46
CA LEU A 160 6.45 -5.68 -2.19
C LEU A 160 7.54 -6.19 -1.26
N ASN A 161 7.81 -5.47 -0.18
CA ASN A 161 8.90 -5.76 0.75
C ASN A 161 8.33 -6.16 2.12
N PHE A 162 8.48 -7.45 2.42
CA PHE A 162 8.11 -8.01 3.70
C PHE A 162 9.15 -7.71 4.79
N GLY A 163 8.69 -7.38 5.98
CA GLY A 163 9.51 -7.17 7.17
C GLY A 163 10.30 -8.42 7.58
N SER A 164 11.36 -8.22 8.37
CA SER A 164 12.31 -9.28 8.76
C SER A 164 11.69 -10.45 9.53
N GLY A 165 10.47 -10.30 10.05
CA GLY A 165 9.71 -11.36 10.72
C GLY A 165 8.96 -12.32 9.78
N ILE A 166 9.00 -12.10 8.47
CA ILE A 166 8.27 -12.89 7.47
C ILE A 166 9.26 -13.46 6.43
N ALA A 167 9.82 -14.63 6.70
CA ALA A 167 10.72 -15.31 5.78
C ALA A 167 10.00 -15.86 4.54
N SER A 168 10.76 -16.13 3.47
CA SER A 168 10.22 -16.63 2.19
C SER A 168 9.41 -17.93 2.30
N ASP A 169 9.73 -18.78 3.27
CA ASP A 169 9.01 -20.05 3.54
C ASP A 169 7.76 -19.87 4.44
N GLN A 170 7.51 -18.66 4.94
CA GLN A 170 6.31 -18.29 5.69
C GLN A 170 5.21 -17.67 4.80
N LEU A 171 5.48 -17.51 3.50
CA LEU A 171 4.55 -16.92 2.56
C LEU A 171 3.74 -18.00 1.82
N TRP A 172 2.43 -17.79 1.74
CA TRP A 172 1.49 -18.68 1.03
C TRP A 172 0.80 -17.92 -0.11
N PHE A 173 1.07 -18.32 -1.35
CA PHE A 173 0.59 -17.68 -2.57
C PHE A 173 -0.67 -18.37 -3.11
N GLN A 174 -1.69 -17.58 -3.45
CA GLN A 174 -2.96 -18.07 -3.98
C GLN A 174 -3.48 -17.19 -5.09
N HIS A 175 -4.07 -17.83 -6.11
CA HIS A 175 -4.87 -17.16 -7.12
C HIS A 175 -6.32 -17.11 -6.66
N VAL A 176 -6.87 -15.90 -6.43
CA VAL A 176 -8.24 -15.71 -5.99
C VAL A 176 -8.96 -14.71 -6.91
N GLY A 177 -9.87 -15.20 -7.75
CA GLY A 177 -10.55 -14.35 -8.73
C GLY A 177 -9.55 -13.81 -9.76
N ASN A 178 -9.37 -12.49 -9.82
CA ASN A 178 -8.33 -11.84 -10.64
C ASN A 178 -7.11 -11.41 -9.83
N ASN A 179 -7.06 -11.73 -8.53
CA ASN A 179 -6.09 -11.19 -7.59
C ASN A 179 -5.05 -12.25 -7.22
N LEU A 180 -3.86 -11.78 -6.86
CA LEU A 180 -2.88 -12.58 -6.13
C LEU A 180 -3.05 -12.31 -4.63
N GLU A 181 -3.32 -13.34 -3.84
CA GLU A 181 -3.27 -13.26 -2.39
C GLU A 181 -1.99 -13.90 -1.85
N ILE A 182 -1.29 -13.20 -0.95
CA ILE A 182 -0.09 -13.66 -0.27
C ILE A 182 -0.35 -13.62 1.24
N GLY A 183 -0.57 -14.79 1.84
CA GLY A 183 -0.81 -14.92 3.28
C GLY A 183 0.46 -15.23 4.06
N VAL A 184 0.50 -14.79 5.33
CA VAL A 184 1.56 -15.16 6.28
C VAL A 184 1.11 -16.38 7.08
N ILE A 185 1.79 -17.50 6.89
CA ILE A 185 1.46 -18.80 7.48
C ILE A 185 1.37 -18.70 9.00
N GLY A 186 0.24 -19.15 9.54
CA GLY A 186 -0.02 -19.15 10.98
C GLY A 186 -0.65 -17.88 11.53
N THR A 187 -0.92 -16.88 10.69
CA THR A 187 -1.57 -15.62 11.08
C THR A 187 -2.88 -15.40 10.30
N SER A 188 -3.52 -14.25 10.51
CA SER A 188 -4.54 -13.71 9.61
C SER A 188 -3.97 -12.69 8.61
N ASP A 189 -2.69 -12.37 8.73
CA ASP A 189 -2.04 -11.34 7.95
C ASP A 189 -1.93 -11.78 6.50
N LYS A 190 -2.33 -10.89 5.59
CA LYS A 190 -2.20 -11.12 4.15
C LYS A 190 -2.07 -9.79 3.41
N THR A 191 -1.51 -9.88 2.22
CA THR A 191 -1.61 -8.81 1.23
C THR A 191 -2.25 -9.34 -0.04
N THR A 192 -3.13 -8.54 -0.63
CA THR A 192 -3.85 -8.84 -1.87
C THR A 192 -3.41 -7.86 -2.94
N ILE A 193 -2.79 -8.35 -4.01
CA ILE A 193 -2.48 -7.52 -5.19
C ILE A 193 -3.65 -7.64 -6.16
N GLU A 194 -4.40 -6.55 -6.31
CA GLU A 194 -5.62 -6.52 -7.12
C GLU A 194 -5.30 -6.68 -8.59
N ASN A 195 -6.14 -7.45 -9.29
CA ASN A 195 -6.09 -7.58 -10.75
C ASN A 195 -4.77 -8.13 -11.32
N TRP A 196 -3.91 -8.73 -10.50
CA TRP A 196 -2.66 -9.39 -10.90
C TRP A 196 -2.78 -10.23 -12.18
N TYR A 197 -3.92 -10.92 -12.35
CA TYR A 197 -4.17 -11.83 -13.47
C TYR A 197 -4.86 -11.18 -14.68
N LEU A 198 -5.12 -9.87 -14.66
CA LEU A 198 -5.66 -9.11 -15.80
C LEU A 198 -4.58 -8.62 -16.77
N GLY A 199 -3.32 -8.56 -16.35
CA GLY A 199 -2.20 -8.18 -17.20
C GLY A 199 -1.00 -7.70 -16.40
N SER A 200 0.15 -7.58 -17.06
CA SER A 200 1.41 -7.15 -16.42
C SER A 200 1.34 -5.75 -15.83
N ALA A 201 0.46 -4.89 -16.31
CA ALA A 201 0.25 -3.54 -15.80
C ALA A 201 -0.40 -3.49 -14.41
N TYR A 202 -0.75 -4.63 -13.81
CA TYR A 202 -1.33 -4.75 -12.47
C TYR A 202 -0.41 -5.51 -11.50
N GLN A 203 0.81 -5.81 -11.92
CA GLN A 203 1.70 -6.72 -11.21
C GLN A 203 2.84 -5.94 -10.58
N VAL A 204 3.06 -6.15 -9.29
CA VAL A 204 4.32 -5.81 -8.64
C VAL A 204 5.44 -6.70 -9.21
N GLU A 205 6.51 -6.11 -9.76
CA GLU A 205 7.58 -6.88 -10.42
C GLU A 205 8.41 -7.74 -9.46
N ARG A 206 8.58 -7.31 -8.22
CA ARG A 206 9.42 -8.00 -7.24
C ARG A 206 8.77 -8.13 -5.88
N ILE A 207 8.94 -9.30 -5.30
CA ILE A 207 8.57 -9.58 -3.92
C ILE A 207 9.86 -9.89 -3.16
N LYS A 208 10.10 -9.20 -2.05
CA LYS A 208 11.25 -9.44 -1.17
C LYS A 208 10.75 -9.91 0.18
N ALA A 209 11.24 -11.08 0.60
CA ALA A 209 10.95 -11.63 1.91
C ALA A 209 11.88 -11.09 3.00
N GLY A 210 11.51 -11.28 4.26
CA GLY A 210 12.26 -10.85 5.44
C GLY A 210 13.62 -11.52 5.61
N ASP A 211 13.82 -12.69 5.00
CA ASP A 211 15.13 -13.38 4.90
C ASP A 211 15.97 -12.88 3.70
N ALA A 212 15.60 -11.71 3.15
CA ALA A 212 16.22 -11.00 2.04
C ALA A 212 16.17 -11.70 0.67
N LYS A 213 15.53 -12.87 0.57
CA LYS A 213 15.30 -13.51 -0.72
C LYS A 213 14.31 -12.71 -1.56
N THR A 214 14.49 -12.77 -2.87
CA THR A 214 13.65 -12.09 -3.86
C THR A 214 12.97 -13.08 -4.79
N LEU A 215 11.75 -12.75 -5.21
CA LEU A 215 10.94 -13.49 -6.16
C LEU A 215 10.48 -12.52 -7.25
N ALA A 216 10.76 -12.85 -8.51
CA ALA A 216 10.27 -12.08 -9.65
C ALA A 216 8.80 -12.43 -9.96
N ASN A 217 8.03 -11.48 -10.47
CA ASN A 217 6.65 -11.69 -10.92
C ASN A 217 6.51 -12.87 -11.89
N SER A 218 7.51 -13.09 -12.77
CA SER A 218 7.56 -14.21 -13.71
C SER A 218 7.59 -15.59 -13.05
N ASP A 219 7.96 -15.67 -11.77
CA ASP A 219 8.10 -16.91 -11.02
C ASP A 219 6.96 -17.15 -10.02
N VAL A 220 6.15 -16.13 -9.72
CA VAL A 220 5.01 -16.20 -8.77
C VAL A 220 4.05 -17.34 -9.12
N GLU A 221 3.71 -17.50 -10.40
CA GLU A 221 2.75 -18.52 -10.84
C GLU A 221 3.24 -19.95 -10.53
N LYS A 222 4.55 -20.19 -10.49
CA LYS A 222 5.11 -21.49 -10.11
C LYS A 222 4.83 -21.82 -8.64
N LEU A 223 4.90 -20.81 -7.76
CA LEU A 223 4.58 -20.98 -6.34
C LEU A 223 3.08 -21.19 -6.14
N VAL A 224 2.26 -20.38 -6.82
CA VAL A 224 0.79 -20.52 -6.82
C VAL A 224 0.38 -21.93 -7.24
N GLN A 225 0.90 -22.45 -8.35
CA GLN A 225 0.57 -23.79 -8.83
C GLN A 225 1.02 -24.90 -7.88
N ALA A 226 2.21 -24.76 -7.27
CA ALA A 226 2.70 -25.72 -6.29
C ALA A 226 1.81 -25.75 -5.04
N MET A 227 1.41 -24.58 -4.55
CA MET A 227 0.58 -24.42 -3.35
C MET A 227 -0.90 -24.78 -3.58
N ALA A 228 -1.43 -24.62 -4.80
CA ALA A 228 -2.81 -24.96 -5.15
C ALA A 228 -3.14 -26.46 -5.00
N SER A 229 -2.13 -27.33 -4.93
CA SER A 229 -2.32 -28.78 -4.67
C SER A 229 -2.63 -29.11 -3.21
N PHE A 230 -2.61 -28.11 -2.33
CA PHE A 230 -2.73 -28.24 -0.89
C PHE A 230 -3.88 -27.38 -0.34
N THR A 231 -4.33 -27.71 0.86
CA THR A 231 -5.25 -26.83 1.60
C THR A 231 -4.45 -25.69 2.19
N ALA A 232 -4.91 -24.45 1.99
CA ALA A 232 -4.27 -23.27 2.58
C ALA A 232 -4.12 -23.43 4.10
N PRO A 233 -2.96 -23.10 4.69
CA PRO A 233 -2.74 -23.20 6.13
C PRO A 233 -3.74 -22.32 6.88
N ALA A 234 -4.48 -22.90 7.83
CA ALA A 234 -5.36 -22.14 8.70
C ALA A 234 -4.55 -21.24 9.65
N SER A 235 -5.12 -20.11 10.05
CA SER A 235 -4.54 -19.26 11.10
C SER A 235 -4.22 -20.06 12.36
N GLY A 236 -3.09 -19.76 13.00
CA GLY A 236 -2.53 -20.55 14.11
C GLY A 236 -1.65 -21.74 13.67
N THR A 237 -1.66 -22.13 12.40
CA THR A 237 -0.72 -23.14 11.86
C THR A 237 0.63 -22.51 11.57
N THR A 238 1.51 -22.42 12.58
CA THR A 238 2.82 -21.76 12.43
C THR A 238 3.89 -22.63 11.76
N VAL A 239 3.59 -23.92 11.53
CA VAL A 239 4.49 -24.87 10.87
C VAL A 239 3.68 -25.69 9.87
N LEU A 240 4.09 -25.67 8.60
CA LEU A 240 3.48 -26.50 7.57
C LEU A 240 3.64 -28.00 7.88
N PRO A 241 2.67 -28.87 7.52
CA PRO A 241 2.86 -30.30 7.62
C PRO A 241 4.14 -30.77 6.90
N PRO A 242 4.89 -31.77 7.40
CA PRO A 242 6.14 -32.22 6.78
C PRO A 242 6.03 -32.60 5.29
N ALA A 243 4.87 -33.13 4.89
CA ALA A 243 4.58 -33.45 3.50
C ALA A 243 4.53 -32.19 2.60
N TYR A 244 3.98 -31.08 3.11
CA TYR A 244 3.90 -29.81 2.38
C TYR A 244 5.30 -29.24 2.22
N GLN A 245 6.09 -29.20 3.31
CA GLN A 245 7.48 -28.72 3.26
C GLN A 245 8.31 -29.51 2.24
N THR A 246 8.21 -30.84 2.28
CA THR A 246 8.94 -31.72 1.35
C THR A 246 8.54 -31.48 -0.10
N ALA A 247 7.26 -31.29 -0.38
CA ALA A 247 6.75 -31.11 -1.73
C ALA A 247 7.04 -29.70 -2.29
N LEU A 248 7.00 -28.66 -1.44
CA LEU A 248 7.20 -27.27 -1.86
C LEU A 248 8.69 -26.87 -1.92
N ALA A 249 9.57 -27.53 -1.17
CA ALA A 249 10.98 -27.17 -1.06
C ALA A 249 11.71 -27.00 -2.41
N PRO A 250 11.56 -27.90 -3.42
CA PRO A 250 12.21 -27.71 -4.71
C PRO A 250 11.76 -26.44 -5.43
N THR A 251 10.47 -26.15 -5.41
CA THR A 251 9.90 -24.94 -6.04
C THR A 251 10.36 -23.68 -5.32
N LEU A 252 10.34 -23.67 -3.99
CA LEU A 252 10.82 -22.53 -3.22
C LEU A 252 12.31 -22.26 -3.48
N ALA A 253 13.15 -23.29 -3.45
CA ALA A 253 14.59 -23.16 -3.67
C ALA A 253 14.95 -22.73 -5.10
N ALA A 254 14.14 -23.05 -6.10
CA ALA A 254 14.41 -22.73 -7.49
C ALA A 254 14.02 -21.30 -7.90
N ASN A 255 13.10 -20.66 -7.16
CA ASN A 255 12.47 -19.40 -7.58
C ASN A 255 12.74 -18.23 -6.61
N TRP A 256 13.14 -18.51 -5.36
CA TRP A 256 13.64 -17.47 -4.46
C TRP A 256 15.16 -17.33 -4.61
N HIS A 257 15.64 -16.10 -4.81
CA HIS A 257 17.06 -15.77 -5.06
C HIS A 257 17.64 -14.80 -4.04
#